data_AF-A0A6I2RSH8-F1
#
_entry.id   AF-A0A6I2RSH8-F1
#
_cell.length_a   1.000
_cell.length_b   1.000
_cell.length_c   1.000
_cell.angle_alpha   90.00
_cell.angle_beta   90.00
_cell.angle_gamma   90.00
#
_symmetry.space_group_name_H-M   'P 1'
#
loop_
_entity.id
_entity.type
_entity.pdbx_description
1 polymer ?
#
loop_
_entity_poly.entity_id
_entity_poly.type
_entity_poly.pdbx_seq_one_letter_code
_entity_poly.pdbx_strand_id
1 'polypeptide(L)' 'MKGNFVETGLLEIHRFLPPALLEGFDIEEIGLDEFLRYVAKARYIQELEEGIVARAISEVFSE' A
#
# COMPACT_ATOMS: atom_id res chain seq x y z
N MET A 1 11.21 -9.02 -15.88
CA MET A 1 10.33 -7.81 -15.82
C MET A 1 8.98 -8.09 -15.17
N LYS A 2 8.19 -9.12 -15.58
CA LYS A 2 6.88 -9.41 -14.95
C LYS A 2 6.94 -9.81 -13.47
N GLY A 3 7.96 -10.58 -13.03
CA GLY A 3 8.11 -10.98 -11.62
C GLY A 3 8.25 -9.80 -10.66
N ASN A 4 9.08 -8.81 -11.04
CA ASN A 4 9.34 -7.63 -10.21
C ASN A 4 8.08 -6.80 -9.92
N PHE A 5 7.17 -6.65 -10.89
CA PHE A 5 5.94 -5.87 -10.69
C PHE A 5 4.99 -6.52 -9.68
N VAL A 6 4.73 -7.83 -9.84
CA VAL A 6 3.81 -8.56 -8.95
C VAL A 6 4.40 -8.66 -7.54
N GLU A 7 5.69 -8.98 -7.43
CA GLU A 7 6.41 -9.04 -6.15
C GLU A 7 6.37 -7.69 -5.41
N THR A 8 6.67 -6.59 -6.12
CA THR A 8 6.64 -5.24 -5.52
C THR A 8 5.22 -4.87 -5.08
N GLY A 9 4.22 -5.14 -5.91
CA GLY A 9 2.83 -4.86 -5.56
C GLY A 9 2.34 -5.66 -4.36
N LEU A 10 2.75 -6.93 -4.23
CA LEU A 10 2.45 -7.74 -3.03
C LEU A 10 3.10 -7.18 -1.77
N LEU A 11 4.35 -6.73 -1.87
CA LEU A 11 5.04 -6.10 -0.74
C LEU A 11 4.32 -4.81 -0.30
N GLU A 12 3.91 -3.96 -1.24
CA GLU A 12 3.11 -2.77 -0.94
C GLU A 12 1.80 -3.14 -0.25
N ILE A 13 1.06 -4.11 -0.81
CA ILE A 13 -0.23 -4.59 -0.28
C ILE A 13 -0.09 -5.07 1.17
N HIS A 14 0.84 -5.98 1.43
CA HIS A 14 1.04 -6.53 2.77
C HIS A 14 1.64 -5.55 3.77
N ARG A 15 2.36 -4.52 3.29
CA ARG A 15 2.95 -3.50 4.15
C ARG A 15 1.91 -2.51 4.66
N PHE A 16 1.02 -2.06 3.77
CA PHE A 16 0.16 -0.90 4.04
C PHE A 16 -1.32 -1.24 4.26
N LEU A 17 -1.86 -2.32 3.67
CA LEU A 17 -3.24 -2.67 3.95
C LEU A 17 -3.36 -3.40 5.31
N PRO A 18 -4.26 -2.96 6.20
CA PRO A 18 -4.56 -3.68 7.41
C PRO A 18 -5.21 -5.04 7.07
N PRO A 19 -5.06 -6.07 7.93
CA PRO A 19 -5.57 -7.41 7.67
C PRO A 19 -7.06 -7.48 7.31
N ALA A 20 -7.88 -6.60 7.89
CA ALA A 20 -9.31 -6.52 7.59
C ALA A 20 -9.61 -6.15 6.11
N LEU A 21 -8.69 -5.45 5.44
CA LEU A 21 -8.82 -5.14 4.02
C LEU A 21 -8.22 -6.21 3.10
N LEU A 22 -7.60 -7.25 3.66
CA LEU A 22 -7.07 -8.41 2.93
C LEU A 22 -7.99 -9.64 3.04
N GLU A 23 -9.15 -9.51 3.68
CA GLU A 23 -10.11 -10.60 3.78
C GLU A 23 -10.59 -10.99 2.37
N GLY A 24 -10.36 -12.25 1.99
CA GLY A 24 -10.66 -12.75 0.63
C GLY A 24 -9.64 -12.37 -0.44
N PHE A 25 -8.52 -11.74 -0.09
CA PHE A 25 -7.40 -11.56 -1.03
C PHE A 25 -6.65 -12.87 -1.23
N ASP A 26 -6.68 -13.40 -2.45
CA ASP A 26 -5.88 -14.55 -2.88
C ASP A 26 -5.15 -14.22 -4.18
N ILE A 27 -3.81 -14.20 -4.13
CA ILE A 27 -2.99 -13.85 -5.29
C ILE A 27 -3.07 -14.88 -6.43
N GLU A 28 -3.38 -16.13 -6.13
CA GLU A 28 -3.47 -17.19 -7.15
C GLU A 28 -4.81 -17.13 -7.90
N GLU A 29 -5.85 -16.55 -7.28
CA GLU A 29 -7.20 -16.45 -7.86
C GLU A 29 -7.52 -15.05 -8.42
N ILE A 30 -6.78 -14.01 -8.01
CA ILE A 30 -7.08 -12.62 -8.34
C ILE A 30 -6.75 -12.23 -9.79
N GLY A 31 -7.66 -11.49 -10.43
CA GLY A 31 -7.42 -10.88 -11.73
C GLY A 31 -6.54 -9.62 -11.65
N LEU A 32 -5.90 -9.25 -12.76
CA LEU A 32 -5.00 -8.09 -12.83
C LEU A 32 -5.66 -6.77 -12.38
N ASP A 33 -6.90 -6.51 -12.79
CA ASP A 33 -7.62 -5.28 -12.42
C ASP A 33 -7.88 -5.21 -10.91
N GLU A 34 -8.13 -6.35 -10.28
CA GLU A 34 -8.37 -6.41 -8.86
C GLU A 34 -7.06 -6.29 -8.09
N PHE A 35 -5.99 -6.94 -8.55
CA PHE A 35 -4.64 -6.75 -8.02
C PHE A 35 -4.25 -5.26 -8.03
N LEU A 36 -4.47 -4.56 -9.14
CA LEU A 36 -4.21 -3.13 -9.25
C LEU A 36 -5.04 -2.29 -8.27
N ARG A 37 -6.29 -2.69 -7.96
CA ARG A 37 -7.10 -2.03 -6.92
C ARG A 37 -6.48 -2.20 -5.54
N TYR A 38 -5.95 -3.38 -5.19
CA TYR A 38 -5.26 -3.57 -3.92
C TYR A 38 -3.97 -2.75 -3.85
N VAL A 39 -3.16 -2.72 -4.91
CA VAL A 39 -1.98 -1.85 -4.97
C VAL A 39 -2.36 -0.38 -4.82
N ALA A 40 -3.42 0.08 -5.48
CA ALA A 40 -3.88 1.46 -5.36
C ALA A 40 -4.32 1.81 -3.93
N LYS A 41 -5.02 0.91 -3.24
CA LYS A 41 -5.37 1.06 -1.82
C LYS A 41 -4.12 1.15 -0.94
N ALA A 42 -3.12 0.30 -1.20
CA ALA A 42 -1.85 0.30 -0.46
C ALA A 42 -1.16 1.68 -0.56
N ARG A 43 -1.04 2.19 -1.79
CA ARG A 43 -0.41 3.49 -2.07
C ARG A 43 -1.14 4.66 -1.45
N TYR A 44 -2.47 4.61 -1.45
CA TYR A 44 -3.27 5.64 -0.78
C TYR A 44 -2.98 5.69 0.72
N ILE A 45 -2.90 4.52 1.39
CA ILE A 45 -2.56 4.47 2.82
C ILE A 45 -1.13 4.97 3.05
N GLN A 46 -0.18 4.55 2.22
CA GLN A 46 1.19 5.04 2.28
C GLN A 46 1.27 6.57 2.20
N GLU A 47 0.60 7.19 1.22
CA GLU A 47 0.59 8.65 1.05
C GLU A 47 -0.01 9.36 2.28
N LEU A 48 -1.06 8.79 2.87
CA LEU A 48 -1.64 9.30 4.12
C LEU A 48 -0.64 9.24 5.28
N GLU A 49 0.06 8.11 5.45
CA GLU A 49 1.09 7.95 6.49
C GLU A 49 2.24 8.94 6.30
N GLU A 50 2.73 9.10 5.07
CA GLU A 50 3.76 10.08 4.72
C GLU A 50 3.31 11.50 5.07
N GLY A 51 2.06 11.86 4.76
CA GLY A 51 1.50 13.17 5.11
C GLY A 51 1.32 13.39 6.62
N ILE A 52 1.04 12.35 7.40
CA ILE A 52 1.00 12.42 8.87
C ILE A 52 2.42 12.66 9.41
N VAL A 53 3.40 11.87 8.97
CA VAL A 53 4.79 11.99 9.41
C VAL A 53 5.39 13.34 9.03
N ALA A 54 5.18 13.80 7.80
CA ALA A 54 5.67 15.08 7.32
C ALA A 54 5.11 16.26 8.15
N ARG A 55 3.82 16.23 8.49
CA ARG A 55 3.21 17.24 9.38
C ARG A 55 3.79 17.19 10.79
N ALA A 56 3.93 15.99 11.36
CA ALA A 56 4.52 15.84 12.69
C ALA A 56 5.97 16.34 12.74
N ILE A 57 6.78 16.06 11.72
CA ILE A 57 8.13 16.61 11.60
C ILE A 57 8.09 18.13 11.50
N SER A 58 7.24 18.69 10.63
CA SER A 58 7.08 20.14 10.52
C SER A 58 6.73 20.76 11.87
N GLU A 59 5.75 20.21 12.60
CA GLU A 59 5.33 20.74 13.91
C GLU A 59 6.45 20.72 14.95
N VAL A 60 7.30 19.70 14.96
CA VAL A 60 8.38 19.54 15.94
C VAL A 60 9.61 20.41 15.61
N PHE A 61 9.91 20.61 14.33
CA PHE A 61 11.16 21.23 13.87
C PHE A 61 10.99 22.60 13.20
N SER A 62 9.80 23.21 13.26
CA SER A 62 9.59 24.60 12.81
C SER A 62 10.11 25.59 13.87
N GLU A 63 11.43 25.74 13.94
CA GLU A 63 12.12 26.89 14.57
C GLU A 63 12.74 27.80 13.49
#